data_AF-A0A661HV33-F1
#
_entry.id   AF-A0A661HV33-F1
#
_cell.length_a   1.000
_cell.length_b   1.000
_cell.length_c   1.000
_cell.angle_alpha   90.00
_cell.angle_beta   90.00
_cell.angle_gamma   90.00
#
_symmetry.space_group_name_H-M   'P 1'
#
loop_
_entity.id
_entity.type
_entity.pdbx_description
1 polymer ?
#
loop_
_entity_poly.entity_id
_entity_poly.type
_entity_poly.pdbx_seq_one_letter_code
_entity_poly.pdbx_strand_id
1 'polypeptide(L)'
;MAHILTNICLPLLQGVSMTILPKRGLKKLESGEWQAMDSDPQFNLKSPLLKVMSGWISLRVEIDSSSVLTPKLYVDFGDGYSESEVVHMTQIDEMVYQTDFVLPTFPKKIRFDPTEEPVVFSVSKFHIKVHNETLHTLHQIASIMKYDSKRDEDTLRILKKSYPIYKKHGFFGMLERLEKEYKKLHPHRLQRSTANHIIYLNWIKENERNHKDSFDVDMPKKTPLISVVMTTYNTPEIYLEKAINSVIGQIYPYWELCIADDASQNKQTTDLLKKYEKKYSNIHVIYREVNGNISLASNSALSLASGDYVALMDHDDVLVSNALLEVARTMDANPVAKFIYTDEDKIDDKDKRYDPHFKSDWNPDMFLSQNYISHLSVIDK
;
A
#
# COMPACT_ATOMS: atom_id res chain seq x y z
N MET A 1 28.29 -34.50 -22.04
CA MET A 1 26.86 -34.26 -22.32
C MET A 1 26.30 -33.01 -21.61
N ALA A 2 26.71 -32.70 -20.37
CA ALA A 2 26.26 -31.49 -19.64
C ALA A 2 26.62 -30.15 -20.32
N HIS A 3 27.72 -30.09 -21.08
CA HIS A 3 28.12 -28.90 -21.87
C HIS A 3 27.39 -28.74 -23.20
N ILE A 4 26.79 -29.80 -23.74
CA ILE A 4 26.09 -29.75 -25.05
C ILE A 4 24.63 -29.28 -24.83
N LEU A 5 24.05 -29.57 -23.66
CA LEU A 5 22.71 -29.11 -23.29
C LEU A 5 22.67 -27.65 -22.81
N THR A 6 23.80 -27.07 -22.40
CA THR A 6 23.91 -25.64 -22.04
C THR A 6 23.67 -24.75 -23.27
N ASN A 7 24.08 -25.19 -24.46
CA ASN A 7 24.02 -24.35 -25.68
C ASN A 7 22.68 -24.42 -26.44
N ILE A 8 21.75 -25.31 -26.07
CA ILE A 8 20.50 -25.51 -26.84
C ILE A 8 19.33 -24.69 -26.28
N CYS A 9 19.34 -24.31 -24.99
CA CYS A 9 18.24 -23.55 -24.37
C CYS A 9 18.60 -22.11 -23.93
N LEU A 10 19.87 -21.71 -23.99
CA LEU A 10 20.32 -20.38 -23.56
C LEU A 10 19.85 -19.17 -24.40
N PRO A 11 19.43 -19.26 -25.68
CA PRO A 11 19.04 -18.06 -26.44
C PRO A 11 17.58 -17.60 -26.26
N LEU A 12 16.69 -18.41 -25.66
CA LEU A 12 15.24 -18.22 -25.86
C LEU A 12 14.57 -17.15 -24.98
N LEU A 13 15.27 -16.55 -24.01
CA LEU A 13 14.69 -15.53 -23.11
C LEU A 13 15.60 -14.33 -22.85
N GLN A 14 16.50 -14.00 -23.77
CA GLN A 14 17.08 -12.65 -23.82
C GLN A 14 16.16 -11.74 -24.64
N GLY A 15 15.48 -10.83 -23.94
CA GLY A 15 14.67 -9.77 -24.56
C GLY A 15 13.26 -10.24 -24.96
N VAL A 16 12.42 -10.56 -23.99
CA VAL A 16 10.98 -10.77 -24.26
C VAL A 16 10.36 -9.43 -24.63
N SER A 17 10.04 -9.24 -25.91
CA SER A 17 9.32 -8.05 -26.38
C SER A 17 7.88 -8.09 -25.87
N MET A 18 7.43 -7.02 -25.23
CA MET A 18 6.02 -6.81 -24.88
C MET A 18 5.38 -5.84 -25.87
N THR A 19 4.13 -6.12 -26.24
CA THR A 19 3.27 -5.18 -26.95
C THR A 19 2.38 -4.46 -25.96
N ILE A 20 2.39 -3.13 -25.99
CA ILE A 20 1.45 -2.28 -25.25
C ILE A 20 0.14 -2.16 -26.03
N LEU A 21 -0.98 -2.36 -25.35
CA LEU A 21 -2.32 -2.13 -25.90
C LEU A 21 -3.07 -1.16 -25.00
N PRO A 22 -3.58 -0.03 -25.52
CA PRO A 22 -4.32 0.92 -24.71
C PRO A 22 -5.58 0.25 -24.13
N LYS A 23 -5.91 0.56 -22.88
CA LYS A 23 -7.06 0.01 -22.18
C LYS A 23 -8.02 1.10 -21.68
N ARG A 24 -7.51 2.10 -20.96
CA ARG A 24 -8.30 3.18 -20.35
C ARG A 24 -7.48 4.47 -20.27
N GLY A 25 -8.15 5.63 -20.28
CA GLY A 25 -7.54 6.92 -19.92
C GLY A 25 -6.48 7.41 -20.91
N LEU A 26 -6.41 6.85 -22.11
CA LEU A 26 -5.32 7.06 -23.07
C LEU A 26 -5.84 7.46 -24.44
N LYS A 27 -5.25 8.51 -25.01
CA LYS A 27 -5.45 8.94 -26.39
C LYS A 27 -4.13 8.92 -27.14
N LYS A 28 -4.10 8.32 -28.33
CA LYS A 28 -2.92 8.37 -29.20
C LYS A 28 -2.94 9.66 -30.02
N LEU A 29 -1.85 10.41 -30.00
CA LEU A 29 -1.67 11.64 -30.78
C LEU A 29 -1.13 11.32 -32.17
N GLU A 30 -1.30 12.26 -33.11
CA GLU A 30 -0.77 12.14 -34.48
C GLU A 30 0.77 12.07 -34.51
N SER A 31 1.44 12.68 -33.52
CA SER A 31 2.89 12.58 -33.31
C SER A 31 3.36 11.16 -32.97
N GLY A 32 2.46 10.26 -32.60
CA GLY A 32 2.75 8.91 -32.13
C GLY A 32 2.83 8.77 -30.61
N GLU A 33 2.83 9.88 -29.88
CA GLU A 33 2.81 9.96 -28.41
C GLU A 33 1.44 9.57 -27.84
N TRP A 34 1.41 9.34 -26.53
CA TRP A 34 0.22 9.09 -25.75
C TRP A 34 -0.10 10.28 -24.87
N GLN A 35 -1.38 10.60 -24.78
CA GLN A 35 -1.92 11.55 -23.82
C GLN A 35 -2.72 10.79 -22.77
N ALA A 36 -2.29 10.87 -21.51
CA ALA A 36 -3.11 10.50 -20.37
C ALA A 36 -4.21 11.55 -20.18
N MET A 37 -5.46 11.10 -20.19
CA MET A 37 -6.65 11.97 -20.15
C MET A 37 -7.19 12.15 -18.73
N ASP A 38 -6.78 11.28 -17.81
CA ASP A 38 -7.19 11.23 -16.40
C ASP A 38 -6.01 10.72 -15.54
N SER A 39 -6.25 10.54 -14.24
CA SER A 39 -5.29 10.02 -13.27
C SER A 39 -5.20 8.49 -13.22
N ASP A 40 -5.89 7.76 -14.10
CA ASP A 40 -5.87 6.28 -14.18
C ASP A 40 -5.69 5.78 -15.63
N PRO A 41 -4.63 6.22 -16.36
CA PRO A 41 -4.32 5.70 -17.68
C PRO A 41 -3.77 4.28 -17.57
N GLN A 42 -4.24 3.37 -18.43
CA GLN A 42 -3.89 1.95 -18.33
C GLN A 42 -3.56 1.35 -19.70
N PHE A 43 -2.46 0.60 -19.76
CA PHE A 43 -2.14 -0.32 -20.85
C PHE A 43 -2.29 -1.77 -20.40
N ASN A 44 -2.70 -2.64 -21.32
CA ASN A 44 -2.45 -4.07 -21.18
C ASN A 44 -1.14 -4.43 -21.88
N LEU A 45 -0.26 -5.14 -21.19
CA LEU A 45 0.93 -5.72 -21.78
C LEU A 45 0.62 -7.12 -22.31
N LYS A 46 0.97 -7.39 -23.57
CA LYS A 46 0.87 -8.72 -24.17
C LYS A 46 2.24 -9.22 -24.61
N SER A 47 2.52 -10.48 -24.32
CA SER A 47 3.62 -11.23 -24.91
C SER A 47 3.22 -12.69 -25.12
N PRO A 48 3.64 -13.34 -26.22
CA PRO A 48 3.49 -14.79 -26.40
C PRO A 48 4.13 -15.60 -25.26
N LEU A 49 5.18 -15.05 -24.64
CA LEU A 49 5.94 -15.69 -23.57
C LEU A 49 5.40 -15.36 -22.17
N LEU A 50 4.36 -14.53 -22.07
CA LEU A 50 3.79 -14.13 -20.79
C LEU A 50 3.40 -15.33 -19.92
N LYS A 51 2.83 -16.37 -20.55
CA LYS A 51 2.38 -17.60 -19.86
C LYS A 51 3.53 -18.51 -19.38
N VAL A 52 4.77 -18.18 -19.71
CA VAL A 52 5.96 -18.94 -19.29
C VAL A 52 6.94 -18.07 -18.48
N MET A 53 6.65 -16.78 -18.31
CA MET A 53 7.43 -15.88 -17.48
C MET A 53 7.18 -16.18 -16.00
N SER A 54 8.20 -16.69 -15.30
CA SER A 54 8.19 -16.86 -13.85
C SER A 54 9.60 -16.73 -13.28
N GLY A 55 9.72 -16.55 -11.96
CA GLY A 55 10.98 -16.33 -11.28
C GLY A 55 11.39 -14.87 -11.22
N TRP A 56 12.68 -14.65 -10.98
CA TRP A 56 13.24 -13.29 -10.92
C TRP A 56 13.17 -12.65 -12.30
N ILE A 57 12.57 -11.47 -12.35
CA ILE A 57 12.42 -10.67 -13.56
C ILE A 57 13.08 -9.32 -13.33
N SER A 58 13.92 -8.92 -14.26
CA SER A 58 14.31 -7.53 -14.43
C SER A 58 13.52 -6.94 -15.57
N LEU A 59 12.83 -5.84 -15.30
CA LEU A 59 12.07 -5.11 -16.28
C LEU A 59 12.62 -3.70 -16.39
N ARG A 60 12.94 -3.31 -17.62
CA ARG A 60 13.29 -1.94 -17.98
C ARG A 60 12.29 -1.43 -19.01
N VAL A 61 11.80 -0.21 -18.82
CA VAL A 61 10.98 0.51 -19.79
C VAL A 61 11.58 1.89 -20.01
N GLU A 62 11.55 2.34 -21.25
CA GLU A 62 11.94 3.70 -21.60
C GLU A 62 10.66 4.52 -21.79
N ILE A 63 10.57 5.67 -21.11
CA ILE A 63 9.43 6.58 -21.17
C ILE A 63 9.97 8.00 -21.32
N ASP A 64 9.57 8.67 -22.39
CA ASP A 64 9.90 10.07 -22.62
C ASP A 64 8.69 10.94 -22.22
N SER A 65 8.91 11.93 -21.37
CA SER A 65 7.87 12.86 -20.91
C SER A 65 8.51 14.16 -20.41
N SER A 66 7.73 15.24 -20.41
CA SER A 66 8.15 16.54 -19.87
C SER A 66 8.28 16.55 -18.35
N SER A 67 7.73 15.56 -17.65
CA SER A 67 7.79 15.41 -16.20
C SER A 67 8.20 14.01 -15.78
N VAL A 68 8.73 13.89 -14.56
CA VAL A 68 9.00 12.59 -13.94
C VAL A 68 7.67 11.88 -13.68
N LEU A 69 7.60 10.60 -14.01
CA LEU A 69 6.40 9.78 -13.87
C LEU A 69 6.56 8.71 -12.79
N THR A 70 5.45 8.12 -12.34
CA THR A 70 5.42 7.05 -11.34
C THR A 70 4.85 5.74 -11.92
N PRO A 71 5.54 5.11 -12.89
CA PRO A 71 5.00 3.93 -13.54
C PRO A 71 4.84 2.74 -12.60
N LYS A 72 3.71 2.05 -12.73
CA LYS A 72 3.34 0.86 -11.95
C LYS A 72 3.00 -0.30 -12.87
N LEU A 73 3.21 -1.51 -12.37
CA LEU A 73 2.71 -2.73 -13.00
C LEU A 73 1.80 -3.49 -12.05
N TYR A 74 0.71 -3.95 -12.63
CA TYR A 74 -0.26 -4.80 -11.98
C TYR A 74 -0.21 -6.16 -12.64
N VAL A 75 0.08 -7.19 -11.87
CA VAL A 75 0.19 -8.56 -12.38
C VAL A 75 -1.02 -9.37 -11.91
N ASP A 76 -1.81 -9.86 -12.85
CA ASP A 76 -2.96 -10.73 -12.56
C ASP A 76 -2.58 -12.20 -12.78
N PHE A 77 -2.68 -13.00 -11.73
CA PHE A 77 -2.40 -14.43 -11.71
C PHE A 77 -3.67 -15.31 -11.81
N GLY A 78 -4.84 -14.70 -12.01
CA GLY A 78 -6.15 -15.33 -12.13
C GLY A 78 -7.21 -14.82 -11.15
N ASP A 79 -6.85 -13.97 -10.19
CA ASP A 79 -7.72 -13.47 -9.12
C ASP A 79 -8.10 -11.98 -9.32
N GLY A 80 -7.64 -11.35 -10.40
CA GLY A 80 -7.80 -9.92 -10.66
C GLY A 80 -6.56 -9.10 -10.27
N TYR A 81 -6.63 -7.79 -10.50
CA TYR A 81 -5.57 -6.85 -10.08
C TYR A 81 -5.76 -6.45 -8.62
N SER A 82 -4.66 -6.27 -7.87
CA SER A 82 -4.67 -5.84 -6.48
C SER A 82 -3.59 -4.78 -6.25
N GLU A 83 -3.92 -3.73 -5.50
CA GLU A 83 -2.97 -2.69 -5.08
C GLU A 83 -1.84 -3.28 -4.19
N SER A 84 -2.16 -4.30 -3.38
CA SER A 84 -1.15 -5.00 -2.56
C SER A 84 -0.12 -5.80 -3.38
N GLU A 85 -0.37 -5.99 -4.67
CA GLU A 85 0.46 -6.74 -5.62
C GLU A 85 0.98 -5.83 -6.75
N VAL A 86 1.14 -4.53 -6.47
CA VAL A 86 1.79 -3.59 -7.38
C VAL A 86 3.30 -3.80 -7.41
N VAL A 87 3.87 -3.71 -8.61
CA VAL A 87 5.30 -3.54 -8.82
C VAL A 87 5.56 -2.09 -9.22
N HIS A 88 6.17 -1.34 -8.30
CA HIS A 88 6.64 0.01 -8.59
C HIS A 88 7.92 -0.03 -9.43
N MET A 89 8.08 0.97 -10.29
CA MET A 89 9.28 1.16 -11.09
C MET A 89 10.04 2.39 -10.61
N THR A 90 11.37 2.30 -10.62
CA THR A 90 12.27 3.37 -10.22
C THR A 90 12.89 3.99 -11.46
N GLN A 91 12.87 5.32 -11.56
CA GLN A 91 13.62 6.03 -12.57
C GLN A 91 15.12 5.90 -12.28
N ILE A 92 15.89 5.36 -13.23
CA ILE A 92 17.34 5.15 -13.11
C ILE A 92 18.15 6.05 -14.05
N ASP A 93 17.47 6.68 -15.02
CA ASP A 93 18.02 7.62 -15.99
C ASP A 93 16.88 8.54 -16.49
N GLU A 94 17.18 9.64 -17.18
CA GLU A 94 16.20 10.66 -17.60
C GLU A 94 14.94 10.05 -18.24
N MET A 95 15.11 9.02 -19.07
CA MET A 95 14.01 8.34 -19.77
C MET A 95 13.84 6.88 -19.36
N VAL A 96 14.61 6.37 -18.39
CA VAL A 96 14.67 4.92 -18.13
C VAL A 96 14.13 4.59 -16.75
N TYR A 97 13.11 3.72 -16.72
CA TYR A 97 12.53 3.16 -15.52
C TYR A 97 12.85 1.68 -15.43
N GLN A 98 13.30 1.23 -14.26
CA GLN A 98 13.65 -0.16 -14.03
C GLN A 98 13.06 -0.67 -12.73
N THR A 99 12.70 -1.94 -12.72
CA THR A 99 12.33 -2.68 -11.52
C THR A 99 12.75 -4.13 -11.65
N ASP A 100 13.04 -4.73 -10.51
CA ASP A 100 13.28 -6.15 -10.44
C ASP A 100 12.26 -6.75 -9.46
N PHE A 101 11.61 -7.83 -9.86
CA PHE A 101 10.57 -8.46 -9.05
C PHE A 101 10.50 -9.96 -9.31
N VAL A 102 10.04 -10.71 -8.33
CA VAL A 102 9.79 -12.15 -8.49
C VAL A 102 8.35 -12.35 -8.94
N LEU A 103 8.18 -12.98 -10.10
CA LEU A 103 6.92 -13.64 -10.46
C LEU A 103 6.91 -15.03 -9.82
N PRO A 104 6.09 -15.27 -8.79
CA PRO A 104 6.09 -16.55 -8.09
C PRO A 104 5.58 -17.67 -9.00
N THR A 105 4.78 -17.32 -10.01
CA THR A 105 4.12 -18.22 -10.95
C THR A 105 3.84 -17.51 -12.28
N PHE A 106 3.16 -18.18 -13.21
CA PHE A 106 2.89 -17.61 -14.53
C PHE A 106 1.76 -16.57 -14.49
N PRO A 107 2.01 -15.34 -14.98
CA PRO A 107 0.99 -14.31 -15.05
C PRO A 107 -0.03 -14.62 -16.16
N LYS A 108 -1.30 -14.30 -15.90
CA LYS A 108 -2.38 -14.36 -16.91
C LYS A 108 -2.47 -13.07 -17.69
N LYS A 109 -2.35 -11.93 -17.00
CA LYS A 109 -2.35 -10.58 -17.59
C LYS A 109 -1.36 -9.70 -16.83
N ILE A 110 -0.81 -8.73 -17.52
CA ILE A 110 -0.07 -7.63 -16.91
C ILE A 110 -0.69 -6.34 -17.40
N ARG A 111 -1.01 -5.46 -16.47
CA ARG A 111 -1.41 -4.08 -16.73
C ARG A 111 -0.23 -3.18 -16.37
N PHE A 112 -0.04 -2.14 -17.17
CA PHE A 112 0.97 -1.12 -16.97
C PHE A 112 0.30 0.23 -16.90
N ASP A 113 0.54 0.94 -15.80
CA ASP A 113 -0.03 2.25 -15.52
C ASP A 113 1.14 3.24 -15.56
N PRO A 114 1.23 4.11 -16.57
CA PRO A 114 2.43 4.91 -16.84
C PRO A 114 2.56 6.14 -15.92
N THR A 115 1.45 6.66 -15.40
CA THR A 115 1.38 7.91 -14.63
C THR A 115 0.09 7.94 -13.80
N GLU A 116 0.05 8.80 -12.78
CA GLU A 116 -1.12 9.12 -11.97
C GLU A 116 -1.70 10.52 -12.29
N GLU A 117 -1.11 11.22 -13.25
CA GLU A 117 -1.53 12.57 -13.64
C GLU A 117 -1.72 12.71 -15.16
N PRO A 118 -2.62 13.58 -15.63
CA PRO A 118 -2.77 13.89 -17.05
C PRO A 118 -1.49 14.50 -17.63
N VAL A 119 -0.84 13.76 -18.55
CA VAL A 119 0.43 14.15 -19.17
C VAL A 119 0.57 13.55 -20.56
N VAL A 120 1.39 14.19 -21.41
CA VAL A 120 1.83 13.62 -22.68
C VAL A 120 3.15 12.89 -22.47
N PHE A 121 3.25 11.67 -23.01
CA PHE A 121 4.42 10.83 -22.88
C PHE A 121 4.52 9.87 -24.06
N SER A 122 5.73 9.35 -24.32
CA SER A 122 5.95 8.24 -25.24
C SER A 122 6.51 7.05 -24.48
N VAL A 123 6.03 5.85 -24.81
CA VAL A 123 6.55 4.60 -24.22
C VAL A 123 7.30 3.86 -25.30
N SER A 124 8.59 3.66 -25.05
CA SER A 124 9.53 2.91 -25.86
C SER A 124 9.46 1.41 -25.47
N LYS A 125 10.41 0.58 -25.95
CA LYS A 125 10.38 -0.87 -25.79
C LYS A 125 10.52 -1.29 -24.31
N PHE A 126 9.66 -2.21 -23.89
CA PHE A 126 9.85 -2.99 -22.67
C PHE A 126 10.95 -4.02 -22.89
N HIS A 127 11.97 -3.96 -22.05
CA HIS A 127 13.04 -4.93 -21.99
C HIS A 127 12.85 -5.80 -20.76
N ILE A 128 12.43 -7.05 -20.98
CA ILE A 128 12.25 -8.03 -19.91
C ILE A 128 13.38 -9.05 -19.96
N LYS A 129 14.01 -9.27 -18.81
CA LYS A 129 14.99 -10.32 -18.59
C LYS A 129 14.49 -11.27 -17.50
N VAL A 130 14.27 -12.52 -17.87
CA VAL A 130 13.98 -13.59 -16.91
C VAL A 130 15.30 -14.18 -16.43
N HIS A 131 15.48 -14.27 -15.12
CA HIS A 131 16.67 -14.84 -14.50
C HIS A 131 16.45 -16.34 -14.23
N ASN A 132 17.51 -17.14 -14.47
CA ASN A 132 17.60 -18.61 -14.40
C ASN A 132 16.41 -19.37 -13.78
N GLU A 133 15.58 -19.94 -14.65
CA GLU A 133 14.36 -20.70 -14.30
C GLU A 133 14.59 -21.92 -13.41
N THR A 134 15.75 -22.58 -13.55
CA THR A 134 16.04 -23.81 -12.81
C THR A 134 16.12 -23.56 -11.30
N LEU A 135 16.71 -22.42 -10.91
CA LEU A 135 16.82 -22.03 -9.50
C LEU A 135 15.45 -21.67 -8.90
N HIS A 136 14.56 -21.08 -9.70
CA HIS A 136 13.21 -20.75 -9.26
C HIS A 136 12.35 -22.01 -9.06
N THR A 137 12.38 -22.96 -10.00
CA THR A 137 11.68 -24.24 -9.83
C THR A 137 12.20 -25.01 -8.61
N LEU A 138 13.52 -25.02 -8.39
CA LEU A 138 14.12 -25.61 -7.18
C LEU A 138 13.65 -24.89 -5.91
N HIS A 139 13.54 -23.55 -5.94
CA HIS A 139 13.00 -22.78 -4.82
C HIS A 139 11.53 -23.11 -4.52
N GLN A 140 10.67 -23.19 -5.54
CA GLN A 140 9.26 -23.58 -5.38
C GLN A 140 9.15 -24.97 -4.74
N ILE A 141 9.93 -25.93 -5.23
CA ILE A 141 9.99 -27.29 -4.67
C ILE A 141 10.45 -27.23 -3.21
N ALA A 142 11.56 -26.54 -2.92
CA ALA A 142 12.11 -26.42 -1.56
C ALA A 142 11.12 -25.79 -0.57
N SER A 143 10.39 -24.75 -0.98
CA SER A 143 9.38 -24.09 -0.15
C SER A 143 8.18 -25.01 0.14
N ILE A 144 7.71 -25.76 -0.85
CA ILE A 144 6.64 -26.75 -0.64
C ILE A 144 7.12 -27.87 0.30
N MET A 145 8.33 -28.38 0.08
CA MET A 145 8.92 -29.43 0.94
C MET A 145 9.11 -28.95 2.38
N LYS A 146 9.56 -27.71 2.57
CA LYS A 146 9.70 -27.08 3.89
C LYS A 146 8.35 -26.88 4.59
N TYR A 147 7.31 -26.53 3.84
CA TYR A 147 5.95 -26.41 4.37
C TYR A 147 5.36 -27.77 4.76
N ASP A 148 5.46 -28.77 3.88
CA ASP A 148 4.97 -30.14 4.14
C ASP A 148 5.72 -30.74 5.36
N SER A 149 7.03 -30.48 5.49
CA SER A 149 7.82 -30.89 6.66
C SER A 149 7.33 -30.29 7.98
N LYS A 150 6.81 -29.05 7.98
CA LYS A 150 6.29 -28.40 9.19
C LYS A 150 4.93 -28.96 9.64
N ARG A 151 4.24 -29.69 8.78
CA ARG A 151 2.92 -30.29 9.04
C ARG A 151 2.97 -31.81 9.21
N ASP A 152 4.18 -32.36 9.30
CA ASP A 152 4.44 -33.81 9.35
C ASP A 152 3.83 -34.56 8.13
N GLU A 153 3.77 -33.87 6.98
CA GLU A 153 3.32 -34.43 5.70
C GLU A 153 4.53 -35.00 4.90
N ASP A 154 4.28 -35.92 3.97
CA ASP A 154 5.32 -36.49 3.09
C ASP A 154 5.97 -35.38 2.24
N THR A 155 7.19 -34.98 2.58
CA THR A 155 7.93 -33.92 1.88
C THR A 155 8.19 -34.25 0.40
N LEU A 156 8.27 -35.54 0.05
CA LEU A 156 8.47 -35.98 -1.34
C LEU A 156 7.15 -36.06 -2.12
N ARG A 157 5.99 -35.79 -1.49
CA ARG A 157 4.67 -35.78 -2.12
C ARG A 157 4.63 -34.92 -3.37
N ILE A 158 5.22 -33.73 -3.32
CA ILE A 158 5.21 -32.82 -4.47
C ILE A 158 5.94 -33.45 -5.65
N LEU A 159 7.10 -34.08 -5.45
CA LEU A 159 7.86 -34.76 -6.50
C LEU A 159 7.13 -36.01 -7.01
N LYS A 160 6.63 -36.86 -6.09
CA LYS A 160 5.89 -38.09 -6.41
C LYS A 160 4.64 -37.81 -7.23
N LYS A 161 3.91 -36.74 -6.91
CA LYS A 161 2.69 -36.38 -7.63
C LYS A 161 2.97 -35.53 -8.88
N SER A 162 4.10 -34.83 -8.96
CA SER A 162 4.56 -34.10 -10.14
C SER A 162 5.04 -35.03 -11.26
N TYR A 163 5.68 -36.15 -10.93
CA TYR A 163 6.26 -37.07 -11.93
C TYR A 163 5.25 -37.72 -12.90
N PRO A 164 4.08 -38.24 -12.46
CA PRO A 164 3.07 -38.76 -13.39
C PRO A 164 2.51 -37.68 -14.31
N ILE A 165 2.39 -36.45 -13.82
CA ILE A 165 1.93 -35.31 -14.63
C ILE A 165 2.98 -34.92 -15.66
N TYR A 166 4.26 -34.91 -15.27
CA TYR A 166 5.37 -34.74 -16.21
C TYR A 166 5.34 -35.79 -17.33
N LYS A 167 5.13 -37.08 -17.00
CA LYS A 167 5.04 -38.14 -18.00
C LYS A 167 3.85 -37.99 -18.96
N LYS A 168 2.72 -37.51 -18.46
CA LYS A 168 1.46 -37.44 -19.22
C LYS A 168 1.30 -36.14 -20.01
N HIS A 169 1.80 -35.03 -19.46
CA HIS A 169 1.56 -33.66 -19.96
C HIS A 169 2.86 -32.88 -20.19
N GLY A 170 4.02 -33.53 -20.06
CA GLY A 170 5.33 -32.91 -20.24
C GLY A 170 5.72 -31.96 -19.12
N PHE A 171 6.84 -31.27 -19.32
CA PHE A 171 7.41 -30.29 -18.39
C PHE A 171 6.42 -29.18 -18.01
N PHE A 172 5.61 -28.69 -18.96
CA PHE A 172 4.63 -27.65 -18.70
C PHE A 172 3.51 -28.08 -17.75
N GLY A 173 2.98 -29.31 -17.89
CA GLY A 173 1.99 -29.82 -16.94
C GLY A 173 2.54 -29.99 -15.52
N MET A 174 3.83 -30.33 -15.41
CA MET A 174 4.53 -30.37 -14.13
C MET A 174 4.62 -28.99 -13.47
N LEU A 175 5.01 -27.97 -14.25
CA LEU A 175 5.13 -26.59 -13.77
C LEU A 175 3.78 -26.04 -13.29
N GLU A 176 2.69 -26.28 -14.02
CA GLU A 176 1.33 -25.85 -13.64
C GLU A 176 0.89 -26.48 -12.31
N ARG A 177 1.27 -27.74 -12.06
CA ARG A 177 1.01 -28.41 -10.79
C ARG A 177 1.82 -27.79 -9.65
N LEU A 178 3.12 -27.54 -9.86
CA LEU A 178 3.99 -26.90 -8.87
C LEU A 178 3.47 -25.51 -8.51
N GLU A 179 3.05 -24.73 -9.51
CA GLU A 179 2.39 -23.45 -9.34
C GLU A 179 1.13 -23.56 -8.45
N LYS A 180 0.24 -24.51 -8.74
CA LYS A 180 -1.02 -24.66 -7.99
C LYS A 180 -0.79 -24.96 -6.51
N GLU A 181 0.23 -25.75 -6.19
CA GLU A 181 0.59 -26.04 -4.81
C GLU A 181 1.32 -24.87 -4.15
N TYR A 182 2.25 -24.22 -4.86
CA TYR A 182 2.98 -23.05 -4.37
C TYR A 182 2.05 -21.86 -4.05
N LYS A 183 1.01 -21.60 -4.87
CA LYS A 183 0.00 -20.55 -4.63
C LYS A 183 -0.76 -20.72 -3.31
N LYS A 184 -0.96 -21.96 -2.84
CA LYS A 184 -1.62 -22.23 -1.55
C LYS A 184 -0.77 -21.79 -0.37
N LEU A 185 0.55 -21.72 -0.55
CA LEU A 185 1.53 -21.42 0.50
C LEU A 185 1.87 -19.93 0.56
N HIS A 186 1.77 -19.24 -0.58
CA HIS A 186 2.16 -17.85 -0.73
C HIS A 186 1.02 -17.04 -1.36
N PRO A 187 0.00 -16.67 -0.56
CA PRO A 187 -1.15 -15.90 -1.05
C PRO A 187 -0.81 -14.45 -1.43
N HIS A 188 0.39 -13.95 -1.08
CA HIS A 188 0.89 -12.62 -1.47
C HIS A 188 2.08 -12.78 -2.43
N ARG A 189 1.89 -12.41 -3.70
CA ARG A 189 2.61 -13.04 -4.81
C ARG A 189 3.92 -12.36 -5.24
N LEU A 190 4.13 -11.05 -5.18
CA LEU A 190 5.26 -10.40 -5.89
C LEU A 190 6.42 -9.96 -4.98
N GLN A 191 7.59 -10.61 -5.08
CA GLN A 191 8.77 -10.28 -4.25
C GLN A 191 9.81 -9.40 -4.94
N ARG A 192 9.74 -8.08 -4.69
CA ARG A 192 10.86 -7.23 -4.23
C ARG A 192 10.35 -6.03 -3.41
N SER A 193 9.13 -5.54 -3.70
CA SER A 193 8.34 -4.77 -2.71
C SER A 193 7.96 -5.64 -1.49
N THR A 194 7.73 -6.94 -1.70
CA THR A 194 7.47 -7.87 -0.59
C THR A 194 8.67 -8.10 0.33
N ALA A 195 9.92 -7.81 -0.05
CA ALA A 195 11.03 -7.84 0.91
C ALA A 195 10.88 -6.71 1.93
N ASN A 196 10.61 -5.48 1.47
CA ASN A 196 10.27 -4.35 2.33
C ASN A 196 8.96 -4.59 3.09
N HIS A 197 7.94 -5.19 2.46
CA HIS A 197 6.70 -5.54 3.16
C HIS A 197 6.91 -6.64 4.21
N ILE A 198 7.75 -7.66 3.97
CA ILE A 198 8.07 -8.69 4.97
C ILE A 198 8.92 -8.09 6.09
N ILE A 199 9.92 -7.26 5.77
CA ILE A 199 10.70 -6.51 6.75
C ILE A 199 9.77 -5.64 7.60
N TYR A 200 8.81 -4.96 6.97
CA TYR A 200 7.82 -4.15 7.65
C TYR A 200 6.84 -4.97 8.50
N LEU A 201 6.32 -6.09 7.99
CA LEU A 201 5.46 -6.99 8.76
C LEU A 201 6.21 -7.63 9.94
N ASN A 202 7.51 -7.90 9.79
CA ASN A 202 8.36 -8.33 10.90
C ASN A 202 8.61 -7.17 11.88
N TRP A 203 8.87 -5.96 11.38
CA TRP A 203 8.99 -4.75 12.19
C TRP A 203 7.71 -4.53 13.00
N ILE A 204 6.52 -4.66 12.40
CA ILE A 204 5.23 -4.61 13.09
C ILE A 204 5.21 -5.65 14.22
N LYS A 205 5.53 -6.91 13.94
CA LYS A 205 5.51 -7.97 14.96
C LYS A 205 6.50 -7.73 16.11
N GLU A 206 7.62 -7.09 15.82
CA GLU A 206 8.69 -6.84 16.80
C GLU A 206 8.49 -5.54 17.59
N ASN A 207 7.86 -4.53 16.99
CA ASN A 207 7.81 -3.16 17.52
C ASN A 207 6.39 -2.72 17.92
N GLU A 208 5.35 -3.24 17.27
CA GLU A 208 3.98 -2.88 17.61
C GLU A 208 3.55 -3.62 18.88
N ARG A 209 3.47 -2.87 19.97
CA ARG A 209 3.03 -3.38 21.27
C ARG A 209 1.51 -3.55 21.24
N ASN A 210 1.04 -4.78 21.39
CA ASN A 210 -0.38 -5.05 21.68
C ASN A 210 -0.71 -4.61 23.10
N HIS A 211 -0.99 -3.32 23.27
CA HIS A 211 -1.37 -2.75 24.58
C HIS A 211 -2.73 -3.26 25.10
N LYS A 212 -3.51 -3.98 24.29
CA LYS A 212 -4.76 -4.62 24.73
C LYS A 212 -4.55 -5.76 25.73
N ASP A 213 -3.34 -6.35 25.77
CA ASP A 213 -3.04 -7.51 26.63
C ASP A 213 -2.24 -7.14 27.91
N SER A 214 -1.85 -5.88 28.08
CA SER A 214 -1.10 -5.40 29.26
C SER A 214 -1.98 -4.51 30.14
N PHE A 215 -2.34 -4.99 31.32
CA PHE A 215 -3.09 -4.22 32.33
C PHE A 215 -2.28 -3.09 33.00
N ASP A 216 -0.99 -2.96 32.67
CA ASP A 216 -0.06 -2.01 33.29
C ASP A 216 0.46 -1.04 32.21
N VAL A 217 -0.39 -0.08 31.83
CA VAL A 217 -0.05 0.96 30.87
C VAL A 217 0.54 2.15 31.63
N ASP A 218 1.84 2.40 31.45
CA ASP A 218 2.52 3.54 32.08
C ASP A 218 1.94 4.87 31.58
N MET A 219 1.15 5.54 32.41
CA MET A 219 0.52 6.81 32.07
C MET A 219 1.51 7.97 32.28
N PRO A 220 1.50 8.99 31.40
CA PRO A 220 2.31 10.18 31.61
C PRO A 220 1.95 10.86 32.94
N LYS A 221 2.92 11.53 33.57
CA LYS A 221 2.72 12.22 34.85
C LYS A 221 1.71 13.36 34.71
N LYS A 222 1.77 14.06 33.59
CA LYS A 222 0.75 15.00 33.15
C LYS A 222 -0.24 14.29 32.25
N THR A 223 -1.52 14.48 32.51
CA THR A 223 -2.62 13.92 31.72
C THR A 223 -3.40 15.06 31.04
N PRO A 224 -2.80 15.75 30.04
CA PRO A 224 -3.48 16.86 29.38
C PRO A 224 -4.67 16.38 28.55
N LEU A 225 -5.69 17.23 28.41
CA LEU A 225 -6.81 16.94 27.52
C LEU A 225 -6.38 17.20 26.06
N ILE A 226 -6.56 16.20 25.19
CA ILE A 226 -6.29 16.32 23.76
C ILE A 226 -7.61 16.48 23.00
N SER A 227 -7.80 17.63 22.36
CA SER A 227 -8.93 17.88 21.46
C SER A 227 -8.59 17.39 20.06
N VAL A 228 -9.24 16.31 19.62
CA VAL A 228 -9.12 15.81 18.25
C VAL A 228 -10.05 16.62 17.36
N VAL A 229 -9.50 17.36 16.40
CA VAL A 229 -10.21 18.19 15.45
C VAL A 229 -10.37 17.44 14.13
N MET A 230 -11.62 17.28 13.71
CA MET A 230 -12.00 16.56 12.49
C MET A 230 -12.99 17.40 11.68
N THR A 231 -12.83 17.39 10.36
CA THR A 231 -13.79 18.02 9.44
C THR A 231 -14.38 16.98 8.53
N THR A 232 -15.66 17.10 8.16
CA THR A 232 -16.34 16.12 7.29
C THR A 232 -17.27 16.81 6.30
N TYR A 233 -17.32 16.31 5.07
CA TYR A 233 -18.25 16.77 4.03
C TYR A 233 -18.65 15.61 3.12
N ASN A 234 -19.91 15.17 3.22
CA ASN A 234 -20.44 14.03 2.44
C ASN A 234 -19.58 12.75 2.53
N THR A 235 -18.86 12.56 3.63
CA THR A 235 -17.99 11.40 3.84
C THR A 235 -18.80 10.10 3.85
N PRO A 236 -18.38 9.06 3.12
CA PRO A 236 -19.01 7.75 3.19
C PRO A 236 -19.07 7.22 4.63
N GLU A 237 -20.24 6.73 5.04
CA GLU A 237 -20.52 6.31 6.43
C GLU A 237 -19.49 5.33 6.98
N ILE A 238 -19.01 4.39 6.15
CA ILE A 238 -18.01 3.38 6.56
C ILE A 238 -16.68 4.00 6.99
N TYR A 239 -16.23 5.08 6.35
CA TYR A 239 -14.96 5.72 6.70
C TYR A 239 -15.12 6.61 7.93
N LEU A 240 -16.17 7.43 7.96
CA LEU A 240 -16.45 8.31 9.10
C LEU A 240 -16.71 7.50 10.39
N GLU A 241 -17.46 6.40 10.31
CA GLU A 241 -17.70 5.52 11.47
C GLU A 241 -16.40 4.87 11.95
N LYS A 242 -15.52 4.43 11.03
CA LYS A 242 -14.18 3.91 11.39
C LYS A 242 -13.31 4.98 12.06
N ALA A 243 -13.26 6.18 11.51
CA ALA A 243 -12.48 7.30 12.06
C ALA A 243 -12.93 7.64 13.49
N ILE A 244 -14.23 7.86 13.71
CA ILE A 244 -14.79 8.16 15.04
C ILE A 244 -14.53 7.01 16.02
N ASN A 245 -14.75 5.76 15.61
CA ASN A 245 -14.50 4.61 16.48
C ASN A 245 -13.00 4.43 16.82
N SER A 246 -12.08 4.88 15.98
CA SER A 246 -10.65 4.83 16.25
C SER A 246 -10.22 5.78 17.37
N VAL A 247 -10.88 6.95 17.48
CA VAL A 247 -10.71 7.90 18.59
C VAL A 247 -11.35 7.35 19.87
N ILE A 248 -12.56 6.78 19.77
CA ILE A 248 -13.24 6.13 20.91
C ILE A 248 -12.40 4.96 21.45
N GLY A 249 -11.70 4.24 20.58
CA GLY A 249 -10.85 3.10 20.92
C GLY A 249 -9.48 3.46 21.49
N GLN A 250 -9.18 4.74 21.74
CA GLN A 250 -7.91 5.15 22.32
C GLN A 250 -7.77 4.67 23.77
N ILE A 251 -6.57 4.20 24.12
CA ILE A 251 -6.19 3.76 25.47
C ILE A 251 -6.05 4.97 26.39
N TYR A 252 -5.55 6.08 25.86
CA TYR A 252 -5.51 7.34 26.58
C TYR A 252 -6.94 7.87 26.77
N PRO A 253 -7.41 8.12 28.00
CA PRO A 253 -8.81 8.43 28.25
C PRO A 253 -9.14 9.94 28.21
N TYR A 254 -8.13 10.81 28.20
CA TYR A 254 -8.31 12.27 28.29
C TYR A 254 -8.34 12.91 26.90
N TRP A 255 -9.43 12.66 26.18
CA TRP A 255 -9.67 13.23 24.87
C TRP A 255 -11.11 13.70 24.71
N GLU A 256 -11.29 14.65 23.80
CA GLU A 256 -12.56 15.02 23.21
C GLU A 256 -12.42 15.04 21.68
N LEU A 257 -13.54 14.85 20.97
CA LEU A 257 -13.59 14.84 19.52
C LEU A 257 -14.49 15.99 19.06
N CYS A 258 -13.88 16.97 18.41
CA CYS A 258 -14.50 18.18 17.91
C CYS A 258 -14.67 18.07 16.40
N ILE A 259 -15.91 17.92 15.93
CA ILE A 259 -16.22 17.67 14.52
C ILE A 259 -16.94 18.87 13.93
N ALA A 260 -16.50 19.33 12.75
CA ALA A 260 -17.28 20.24 11.91
C ALA A 260 -17.86 19.48 10.71
N ASP A 261 -19.19 19.40 10.64
CA ASP A 261 -19.89 19.01 9.43
C ASP A 261 -20.00 20.22 8.50
N ASP A 262 -19.32 20.18 7.35
CA ASP A 262 -19.18 21.31 6.44
C ASP A 262 -20.35 21.43 5.45
N ALA A 263 -21.57 21.42 5.98
CA ALA A 263 -22.84 21.44 5.24
C ALA A 263 -23.08 20.20 4.35
N SER A 264 -22.87 18.99 4.91
CA SER A 264 -23.15 17.74 4.21
C SER A 264 -24.60 17.66 3.73
N GLN A 265 -24.78 17.24 2.48
CA GLN A 265 -26.09 16.99 1.88
C GLN A 265 -26.57 15.56 2.15
N ASN A 266 -25.64 14.64 2.44
CA ASN A 266 -25.98 13.27 2.78
C ASN A 266 -26.54 13.17 4.21
N LYS A 267 -27.78 12.70 4.33
CA LYS A 267 -28.44 12.44 5.62
C LYS A 267 -27.70 11.38 6.44
N GLN A 268 -27.05 10.41 5.82
CA GLN A 268 -26.28 9.36 6.51
C GLN A 268 -25.16 9.95 7.37
N THR A 269 -24.41 10.92 6.84
CA THR A 269 -23.34 11.62 7.56
C THR A 269 -23.90 12.34 8.78
N THR A 270 -24.96 13.15 8.60
CA THR A 270 -25.54 13.92 9.71
C THR A 270 -26.23 13.05 10.76
N ASP A 271 -26.91 11.97 10.36
CA ASP A 271 -27.53 10.99 11.27
C ASP A 271 -26.47 10.25 12.10
N LEU A 272 -25.36 9.84 11.47
CA LEU A 272 -24.24 9.19 12.14
C LEU A 272 -23.65 10.12 13.22
N LEU A 273 -23.37 11.38 12.86
CA LEU A 273 -22.84 12.35 13.81
C LEU A 273 -23.78 12.57 15.00
N LYS A 274 -25.09 12.74 14.77
CA LYS A 274 -26.09 12.89 15.84
C LYS A 274 -26.15 11.66 16.76
N LYS A 275 -26.00 10.46 16.19
CA LYS A 275 -25.95 9.20 16.95
C LYS A 275 -24.76 9.20 17.91
N TYR A 276 -23.57 9.62 17.46
CA TYR A 276 -22.36 9.64 18.28
C TYR A 276 -22.39 10.77 19.31
N GLU A 277 -22.76 11.99 18.92
CA GLU A 277 -22.91 13.14 19.82
C GLU A 277 -23.88 12.87 20.97
N LYS A 278 -25.03 12.23 20.68
CA LYS A 278 -25.99 11.85 21.73
C LYS A 278 -25.46 10.77 22.67
N LYS A 279 -24.57 9.90 22.18
CA LYS A 279 -24.10 8.72 22.92
C LYS A 279 -22.87 9.03 23.79
N TYR A 280 -22.00 9.93 23.35
CA TYR A 280 -20.71 10.20 24.00
C TYR A 280 -20.59 11.69 24.34
N SER A 281 -20.43 12.00 25.63
CA SER A 281 -20.39 13.39 26.13
C SER A 281 -19.15 14.16 25.72
N ASN A 282 -18.10 13.48 25.27
CA ASN A 282 -16.84 14.05 24.80
C ASN A 282 -16.75 14.12 23.27
N ILE A 283 -17.88 13.96 22.56
CA ILE A 283 -17.98 14.20 21.13
C ILE A 283 -18.86 15.42 20.93
N HIS A 284 -18.33 16.43 20.23
CA HIS A 284 -18.96 17.71 20.00
C HIS A 284 -19.04 17.97 18.49
N VAL A 285 -20.22 18.32 17.98
CA VAL A 285 -20.41 18.55 16.55
C VAL A 285 -20.94 19.96 16.30
N ILE A 286 -20.32 20.65 15.36
CA ILE A 286 -20.87 21.89 14.79
C ILE A 286 -21.33 21.63 13.36
N TYR A 287 -22.62 21.88 13.10
CA TYR A 287 -23.22 21.76 11.77
C TYR A 287 -23.16 23.12 11.08
N ARG A 288 -22.33 23.24 10.06
CA ARG A 288 -22.19 24.49 9.30
C ARG A 288 -23.34 24.64 8.32
N GLU A 289 -23.84 25.86 8.18
CA GLU A 289 -24.93 26.18 7.23
C GLU A 289 -24.42 26.26 5.78
N VAL A 290 -23.17 26.70 5.60
CA VAL A 290 -22.53 26.91 4.30
C VAL A 290 -21.20 26.19 4.28
N ASN A 291 -20.94 25.46 3.20
CA ASN A 291 -19.66 24.81 2.97
C ASN A 291 -18.55 25.88 2.85
N GLY A 292 -17.48 25.73 3.62
CA GLY A 292 -16.33 26.63 3.60
C GLY A 292 -15.01 25.92 3.37
N ASN A 293 -15.07 24.69 2.87
CA ASN A 293 -13.95 23.80 2.68
C ASN A 293 -13.16 23.57 3.98
N ILE A 294 -11.99 22.97 3.83
CA ILE A 294 -11.18 22.47 4.93
C ILE A 294 -10.81 23.55 5.96
N SER A 295 -10.41 24.75 5.53
CA SER A 295 -9.89 25.77 6.46
C SER A 295 -10.98 26.35 7.38
N LEU A 296 -12.14 26.73 6.82
CA LEU A 296 -13.23 27.27 7.65
C LEU A 296 -13.86 26.16 8.49
N ALA A 297 -13.95 24.93 7.99
CA ALA A 297 -14.45 23.80 8.76
C ALA A 297 -13.51 23.46 9.91
N SER A 298 -12.20 23.50 9.68
CA SER A 298 -11.19 23.27 10.72
C SER A 298 -11.30 24.33 11.81
N ASN A 299 -11.48 25.60 11.44
CA ASN A 299 -11.69 26.68 12.42
C ASN A 299 -12.98 26.49 13.23
N SER A 300 -14.08 26.06 12.59
CA SER A 300 -15.32 25.74 13.29
C SER A 300 -15.12 24.60 14.30
N ALA A 301 -14.47 23.51 13.90
CA ALA A 301 -14.18 22.39 14.79
C ALA A 301 -13.23 22.81 15.94
N LEU A 302 -12.18 23.57 15.63
CA LEU A 302 -11.25 24.13 16.60
C LEU A 302 -11.94 25.03 17.64
N SER A 303 -13.02 25.73 17.26
CA SER A 303 -13.77 26.57 18.21
C SER A 303 -14.48 25.78 19.32
N LEU A 304 -14.69 24.47 19.11
CA LEU A 304 -15.23 23.55 20.12
C LEU A 304 -14.16 23.01 21.07
N ALA A 305 -12.88 23.07 20.68
CA ALA A 305 -11.78 22.48 21.42
C ALA A 305 -11.56 23.20 22.77
N SER A 306 -11.57 22.44 23.86
CA SER A 306 -11.34 22.84 25.23
C SER A 306 -10.03 22.30 25.83
N GLY A 307 -9.38 21.35 25.15
CA GLY A 307 -8.14 20.71 25.57
C GLY A 307 -6.92 21.61 25.54
N ASP A 308 -5.89 21.15 26.25
CA ASP A 308 -4.56 21.78 26.31
C ASP A 308 -3.81 21.64 24.97
N TYR A 309 -4.16 20.61 24.20
CA TYR A 309 -3.56 20.33 22.89
C TYR A 309 -4.62 20.02 21.85
N VAL A 310 -4.31 20.36 20.60
CA VAL A 310 -5.16 20.13 19.44
C VAL A 310 -4.49 19.11 18.52
N ALA A 311 -5.13 17.96 18.31
CA ALA A 311 -4.71 16.96 17.35
C ALA A 311 -5.54 17.08 16.06
N LEU A 312 -4.90 17.15 14.90
CA LEU A 312 -5.58 17.15 13.60
C LEU A 312 -5.78 15.72 13.11
N MET A 313 -6.98 15.41 12.62
CA MET A 313 -7.31 14.09 12.09
C MET A 313 -8.35 14.19 10.96
N ASP A 314 -8.09 13.52 9.84
CA ASP A 314 -9.01 13.48 8.71
C ASP A 314 -10.16 12.47 8.93
N HIS A 315 -11.30 12.71 8.27
CA HIS A 315 -12.53 11.94 8.45
C HIS A 315 -12.47 10.51 7.87
N ASP A 316 -11.44 10.19 7.11
CA ASP A 316 -11.19 8.91 6.45
C ASP A 316 -9.91 8.21 6.93
N ASP A 317 -9.26 8.77 7.96
CA ASP A 317 -8.13 8.16 8.65
C ASP A 317 -8.54 7.37 9.90
N VAL A 318 -7.65 6.51 10.39
CA VAL A 318 -7.84 5.69 11.59
C VAL A 318 -6.60 5.82 12.48
N LEU A 319 -6.81 6.16 13.75
CA LEU A 319 -5.73 6.16 14.74
C LEU A 319 -5.50 4.75 15.30
N VAL A 320 -4.24 4.36 15.45
CA VAL A 320 -3.88 3.19 16.27
C VAL A 320 -4.24 3.44 17.73
N SER A 321 -4.65 2.42 18.47
CA SER A 321 -5.28 2.57 19.80
C SER A 321 -4.40 3.23 20.87
N ASN A 322 -3.08 3.30 20.69
CA ASN A 322 -2.15 3.96 21.60
C ASN A 322 -1.66 5.32 21.08
N ALA A 323 -2.15 5.82 19.94
CA ALA A 323 -1.64 7.05 19.32
C ALA A 323 -1.66 8.25 20.28
N LEU A 324 -2.81 8.52 20.90
CA LEU A 324 -2.95 9.65 21.84
C LEU A 324 -2.15 9.45 23.14
N LEU A 325 -1.89 8.19 23.53
CA LEU A 325 -1.05 7.88 24.70
C LEU A 325 0.42 8.22 24.41
N GLU A 326 0.93 7.84 23.24
CA GLU A 326 2.31 8.15 22.86
C GLU A 326 2.51 9.66 22.65
N VAL A 327 1.50 10.36 22.12
CA VAL A 327 1.48 11.83 22.07
C VAL A 327 1.61 12.41 23.49
N ALA A 328 0.75 11.99 24.43
CA ALA A 328 0.74 12.51 25.80
C ALA A 328 2.07 12.21 26.54
N ARG A 329 2.66 11.03 26.34
CA ARG A 329 4.00 10.69 26.85
C ARG A 329 5.09 11.57 26.27
N THR A 330 5.04 11.81 24.96
CA THR A 330 6.02 12.65 24.27
C THR A 330 5.97 14.08 24.79
N MET A 331 4.78 14.61 25.07
CA MET A 331 4.59 15.93 25.68
C MET A 331 5.13 16.00 27.11
N ASP A 332 4.83 14.99 27.93
CA ASP A 332 5.31 14.93 29.32
C ASP A 332 6.85 14.84 29.38
N ALA A 333 7.46 14.08 28.47
CA ALA A 333 8.91 13.97 28.32
C ALA A 333 9.56 15.24 27.72
N ASN A 334 8.83 15.99 26.89
CA ASN A 334 9.34 17.17 26.17
C ASN A 334 8.45 18.40 26.41
N PRO A 335 8.46 18.98 27.64
CA PRO A 335 7.53 20.06 28.02
C PRO A 335 7.71 21.38 27.26
N VAL A 336 8.78 21.51 26.46
CA VAL A 336 9.03 22.68 25.61
C VAL A 336 8.51 22.50 24.18
N ALA A 337 8.13 21.28 23.79
CA ALA A 337 7.61 21.01 22.47
C ALA A 337 6.26 21.71 22.29
N LYS A 338 6.12 22.47 21.21
CA LYS A 338 4.87 23.12 20.79
C LYS A 338 4.12 22.35 19.70
N PHE A 339 4.80 21.37 19.14
CA PHE A 339 4.34 20.64 17.97
C PHE A 339 4.89 19.22 18.00
N ILE A 340 4.04 18.23 17.71
CA ILE A 340 4.37 16.81 17.59
C ILE A 340 3.75 16.30 16.29
N TYR A 341 4.50 15.53 15.51
CA TYR A 341 4.00 14.77 14.37
C TYR A 341 4.27 13.29 14.58
N THR A 342 3.50 12.44 13.90
CA THR A 342 3.70 11.00 13.92
C THR A 342 4.08 10.46 12.55
N ASP A 343 4.59 9.23 12.54
CA ASP A 343 4.61 8.40 11.34
C ASP A 343 3.18 8.06 10.89
N GLU A 344 3.05 7.57 9.67
CA GLU A 344 1.77 7.16 9.08
C GLU A 344 1.92 5.93 8.21
N ASP A 345 0.81 5.29 7.87
CA ASP A 345 0.75 4.16 6.95
C ASP A 345 -0.59 4.20 6.21
N LYS A 346 -0.63 3.61 5.02
CA LYS A 346 -1.85 3.47 4.24
C LYS A 346 -2.53 2.14 4.54
N ILE A 347 -3.84 2.20 4.69
CA ILE A 347 -4.71 1.03 4.83
C ILE A 347 -5.52 0.83 3.55
N ASP A 348 -5.68 -0.42 3.12
CA ASP A 348 -6.57 -0.76 2.01
C ASP A 348 -8.02 -0.96 2.47
N ASP A 349 -8.91 -1.27 1.52
CA ASP A 349 -10.34 -1.53 1.76
C ASP A 349 -10.61 -2.76 2.66
N LYS A 350 -9.58 -3.56 2.94
CA LYS A 350 -9.61 -4.74 3.81
C LYS A 350 -8.88 -4.51 5.14
N ASP A 351 -8.61 -3.26 5.49
CA ASP A 351 -7.89 -2.84 6.70
C ASP A 351 -6.45 -3.38 6.76
N LYS A 352 -5.83 -3.68 5.60
CA LYS A 352 -4.44 -4.11 5.53
C LYS A 352 -3.52 -2.94 5.27
N ARG A 353 -2.54 -2.78 6.16
CA ARG A 353 -1.40 -1.84 6.05
C ARG A 353 -0.42 -2.21 4.94
N TYR A 354 0.07 -1.26 4.15
CA TYR A 354 0.91 -1.58 2.99
C TYR A 354 1.98 -0.56 2.57
N ASP A 355 1.96 0.69 3.05
CA ASP A 355 2.87 1.75 2.57
C ASP A 355 3.24 2.71 3.72
N PRO A 356 4.10 2.25 4.66
CA PRO A 356 4.47 3.05 5.81
C PRO A 356 5.38 4.21 5.40
N HIS A 357 5.09 5.39 5.95
CA HIS A 357 5.92 6.57 5.84
C HIS A 357 6.51 6.92 7.21
N PHE A 358 7.72 6.41 7.46
CA PHE A 358 8.52 6.74 8.64
C PHE A 358 9.21 8.09 8.43
N LYS A 359 8.73 9.12 9.13
CA LYS A 359 9.28 10.47 9.11
C LYS A 359 10.58 10.51 9.92
N SER A 360 11.52 11.36 9.50
CA SER A 360 12.75 11.54 10.27
C SER A 360 12.50 12.28 11.59
N ASP A 361 13.49 12.30 12.48
CA ASP A 361 13.58 13.31 13.53
C ASP A 361 13.54 14.73 12.92
N TRP A 362 13.23 15.73 13.75
CA TRP A 362 13.02 17.12 13.30
C TRP A 362 14.10 17.58 12.31
N ASN A 363 13.67 17.87 11.09
CA ASN A 363 14.53 18.28 10.00
C ASN A 363 13.96 19.55 9.33
N PRO A 364 14.58 20.73 9.57
CA PRO A 364 14.07 21.99 9.05
C PRO A 364 14.14 22.08 7.52
N ASP A 365 15.12 21.44 6.88
CA ASP A 365 15.24 21.46 5.42
C ASP A 365 14.07 20.68 4.78
N MET A 366 13.74 19.52 5.35
CA MET A 366 12.61 18.72 4.90
C MET A 366 11.28 19.42 5.18
N PHE A 367 11.14 20.07 6.34
CA PHE A 367 9.97 20.88 6.67
C PHE A 367 9.72 22.02 5.67
N LEU A 368 10.78 22.65 5.17
CA LEU A 368 10.68 23.74 4.19
C LEU A 368 10.56 23.26 2.73
N SER A 369 10.89 21.99 2.46
CA SER A 369 10.98 21.47 1.08
C SER A 369 9.80 20.59 0.68
N GLN A 370 9.07 20.03 1.64
CA GLN A 370 7.95 19.12 1.37
C GLN A 370 6.89 19.21 2.46
N ASN A 371 5.73 18.58 2.22
CA ASN A 371 4.72 18.39 3.26
C ASN A 371 5.23 17.38 4.31
N TYR A 372 5.99 17.89 5.27
CA TYR A 372 6.64 17.11 6.33
C TYR A 372 5.70 16.78 7.49
N ILE A 373 4.58 17.51 7.57
CA ILE A 373 3.66 17.52 8.70
C ILE A 373 2.26 17.23 8.15
N SER A 374 1.97 15.95 7.99
CA SER A 374 0.71 15.41 7.45
C SER A 374 0.01 14.54 8.50
N HIS A 375 -1.29 14.34 8.32
CA HIS A 375 -2.13 13.45 9.14
C HIS A 375 -2.06 13.78 10.64
N LEU A 376 -1.84 12.80 11.53
CA LEU A 376 -1.87 13.01 12.97
C LEU A 376 -0.73 13.95 13.42
N SER A 377 -1.12 15.19 13.66
CA SER A 377 -0.28 16.29 14.07
C SER A 377 -0.90 16.99 15.27
N VAL A 378 -0.10 17.28 16.29
CA VAL A 378 -0.58 17.76 17.58
C VAL A 378 0.12 19.04 17.98
N ILE A 379 -0.67 20.06 18.31
CA ILE A 379 -0.24 21.44 18.53
C ILE A 379 -0.62 21.86 19.94
N ASP A 380 0.30 22.53 20.63
CA ASP A 380 0.03 23.19 21.91
C ASP A 380 -0.89 24.42 21.68
N LYS A 381 -1.92 24.56 22.52
CA LYS A 381 -2.94 25.61 22.40
C LYS A 381 -2.72 26.72 23.43
#